data_AF-A0A842RB06-F1
#
_entry.id   AF-A0A842RB06-F1
#
_cell.length_a   1.000
_cell.length_b   1.000
_cell.length_c   1.000
_cell.angle_alpha   90.00
_cell.angle_beta   90.00
_cell.angle_gamma   90.00
#
_symmetry.space_group_name_H-M   'P 1'
#
loop_
_entity.id
_entity.type
_entity.pdbx_description
1 polymer ?
#
loop_
_entity_poly.entity_id
_entity_poly.type
_entity_poly.pdbx_seq_one_letter_code
_entity_poly.pdbx_strand_id
1 'polypeptide(L)'
;MPEQEDVGDGISIDQSTGTPRNTTKVRNGIREGQLNRKHLQKNAERTISEEIDELSLAERIYPVYILHRVIVETVNMCKRAMPNEAIGVLLGYKQQYAGQTFVKIVDWVTGEAIQSSASAKFTPEGVRQYNTFIDERYGDVEHRPRIVGIIHSHPFGSEPHFSATDYNTFLNFPYDAKHNVFILVDPKAGYYKSYIVIMNKAGEKTLEEVDWIEYTPR
;
A
#
# COMPACT_ATOMS: atom_id res chain seq x y z
N MET A 1 10.19 -52.28 -14.37
CA MET A 1 11.25 -52.68 -13.43
C MET A 1 10.81 -52.26 -12.05
N PRO A 2 10.89 -53.14 -11.04
CA PRO A 2 10.49 -52.88 -9.66
C PRO A 2 11.67 -52.38 -8.82
N GLU A 3 11.39 -51.67 -7.73
CA GLU A 3 12.21 -51.41 -6.52
C GLU A 3 11.27 -50.58 -5.62
N GLN A 4 10.55 -51.12 -4.62
CA GLN A 4 10.98 -51.66 -3.33
C GLN A 4 12.04 -50.82 -2.61
N GLU A 5 11.59 -49.97 -1.69
CA GLU A 5 12.28 -49.73 -0.42
C GLU A 5 11.28 -49.82 0.72
N ASP A 6 11.75 -50.47 1.77
CA ASP A 6 11.10 -50.95 2.98
C ASP A 6 11.93 -50.41 4.17
N VAL A 7 11.37 -50.52 5.38
CA VAL A 7 12.03 -50.41 6.71
C VAL A 7 12.35 -48.97 7.19
N GLY A 8 12.01 -48.55 8.41
CA GLY A 8 11.34 -49.26 9.51
C GLY A 8 11.23 -48.42 10.79
N ASP A 9 10.38 -48.94 11.66
CA ASP A 9 10.43 -49.04 13.13
C ASP A 9 11.14 -47.95 13.97
N GLY A 10 10.34 -47.37 14.88
CA GLY A 10 10.36 -47.90 16.25
C GLY A 10 10.68 -46.92 17.39
N ILE A 11 10.05 -47.21 18.54
CA ILE A 11 10.46 -46.91 19.93
C ILE A 11 10.13 -45.49 20.42
N SER A 12 9.59 -45.22 21.63
CA SER A 12 8.64 -45.83 22.56
C SER A 12 8.63 -44.95 23.82
N ILE A 13 7.45 -44.75 24.42
CA ILE A 13 7.11 -44.73 25.86
C ILE A 13 8.14 -44.14 26.86
N ASP A 14 7.71 -43.17 27.67
CA ASP A 14 7.92 -43.28 29.12
C ASP A 14 6.70 -42.85 29.94
N GLN A 15 6.40 -43.66 30.96
CA GLN A 15 5.30 -43.57 31.88
C GLN A 15 5.82 -43.18 33.26
N SER A 16 4.98 -42.43 33.98
CA SER A 16 4.81 -42.49 35.44
C SER A 16 5.94 -41.95 36.34
N THR A 17 5.55 -41.18 37.35
CA THR A 17 5.57 -41.64 38.74
C THR A 17 4.96 -40.56 39.63
N GLY A 18 4.09 -40.99 40.55
CA GLY A 18 3.42 -40.10 41.49
C GLY A 18 4.01 -40.12 42.89
N THR A 19 3.24 -39.48 43.78
CA THR A 19 3.29 -39.38 45.26
C THR A 19 4.24 -38.35 45.89
N PRO A 20 3.98 -37.86 47.13
CA PRO A 20 2.77 -37.87 47.96
C PRO A 20 2.32 -36.45 48.45
N ARG A 21 1.10 -36.40 48.99
CA ARG A 21 0.51 -35.27 49.73
C ARG A 21 1.33 -34.95 50.98
N ASN A 22 1.59 -33.67 51.22
CA ASN A 22 1.94 -33.16 52.53
C ASN A 22 1.05 -31.95 52.88
N THR A 23 0.25 -32.13 53.93
CA THR A 23 -0.65 -31.11 54.47
C THR A 23 0.12 -30.21 55.42
N THR A 24 0.18 -28.91 55.14
CA THR A 24 0.53 -27.90 56.14
C THR A 24 -0.35 -26.66 55.96
N LYS A 25 -1.17 -26.39 56.99
CA LYS A 25 -1.93 -25.16 57.15
C LYS A 25 -0.94 -23.98 57.23
N VAL A 26 -1.02 -23.05 56.28
CA VAL A 26 -0.52 -21.68 56.46
C VAL A 26 -1.70 -20.74 56.26
N ARG A 27 -2.31 -20.34 57.38
CA ARG A 27 -3.17 -19.16 57.45
C ARG A 27 -2.24 -17.95 57.63
N ASN A 28 -2.60 -16.85 56.97
CA ASN A 28 -2.01 -15.50 57.01
C ASN A 28 -1.06 -15.19 55.86
N GLY A 29 -1.63 -14.65 54.76
CA GLY A 29 -0.88 -14.07 53.64
C GLY A 29 -1.72 -13.47 52.52
N ILE A 30 -3.02 -13.28 52.70
CA ILE A 30 -3.93 -12.94 51.58
C ILE A 30 -4.00 -11.42 51.30
N ARG A 31 -3.54 -10.55 52.21
CA ARG A 31 -3.68 -9.09 52.04
C ARG A 31 -2.49 -8.37 51.38
N GLU A 32 -1.26 -8.89 51.42
CA GLU A 32 -0.11 -8.23 50.78
C GLU A 32 0.10 -8.66 49.31
N GLY A 33 -0.26 -9.89 48.95
CA GLY A 33 -0.16 -10.36 47.55
C GLY A 33 -1.16 -9.70 46.58
N GLN A 34 -2.24 -9.11 47.08
CA GLN A 34 -3.24 -8.43 46.24
C GLN A 34 -2.82 -7.00 45.85
N LEU A 35 -2.04 -6.31 46.69
CA LEU A 35 -1.53 -4.97 46.40
C LEU A 35 -0.39 -5.01 45.36
N ASN A 36 0.51 -5.99 45.44
CA ASN A 36 1.60 -6.14 44.48
C ASN A 36 1.13 -6.57 43.08
N ARG A 37 0.08 -7.42 43.00
CA ARG A 37 -0.53 -7.80 41.71
C ARG A 37 -1.19 -6.62 41.00
N LYS A 38 -1.87 -5.73 41.74
CA LYS A 38 -2.49 -4.53 41.13
C LYS A 38 -1.46 -3.55 40.55
N HIS A 39 -0.27 -3.46 41.15
CA HIS A 39 0.79 -2.59 40.62
C HIS A 39 1.48 -3.19 39.38
N LEU A 40 1.73 -4.50 39.37
CA LEU A 40 2.27 -5.20 38.21
C LEU A 40 1.31 -5.20 37.02
N GLN A 41 0.01 -5.38 37.27
CA GLN A 41 -1.02 -5.38 36.23
C GLN A 41 -1.20 -3.99 35.61
N LYS A 42 -1.14 -2.93 36.44
CA LYS A 42 -1.21 -1.54 35.97
C LYS A 42 0.02 -1.12 35.17
N ASN A 43 1.21 -1.65 35.47
CA ASN A 43 2.42 -1.39 34.68
C ASN A 43 2.40 -2.14 33.34
N ALA A 44 1.95 -3.40 33.33
CA ALA A 44 1.77 -4.16 32.10
C ALA A 44 0.72 -3.53 31.17
N GLU A 45 -0.41 -3.05 31.72
CA GLU A 45 -1.44 -2.33 30.95
C GLU A 45 -0.92 -1.01 30.38
N ARG A 46 0.00 -0.32 31.08
CA ARG A 46 0.64 0.90 30.59
C ARG A 46 1.63 0.62 29.46
N THR A 47 2.46 -0.41 29.60
CA THR A 47 3.40 -0.83 28.55
C THR A 47 2.67 -1.33 27.31
N ILE A 48 1.57 -2.08 27.47
CA ILE A 48 0.71 -2.50 26.35
C ILE A 48 0.02 -1.31 25.72
N SER A 49 -0.46 -0.33 26.50
CA SER A 49 -1.08 0.89 25.96
C SER A 49 -0.08 1.78 25.21
N GLU A 50 1.16 1.89 25.70
CA GLU A 50 2.22 2.67 25.06
C GLU A 50 2.77 1.95 23.82
N GLU A 51 2.91 0.63 23.85
CA GLU A 51 3.20 -0.18 22.66
C GLU A 51 2.05 -0.13 21.65
N ILE A 52 0.78 -0.11 22.08
CA ILE A 52 -0.38 0.04 21.17
C ILE A 52 -0.46 1.46 20.59
N ASP A 53 -0.08 2.51 21.33
CA ASP A 53 -0.01 3.87 20.78
C ASP A 53 1.17 4.04 19.81
N GLU A 54 2.33 3.43 20.09
CA GLU A 54 3.46 3.37 19.14
C GLU A 54 3.18 2.44 17.94
N LEU A 55 2.38 1.38 18.12
CA LEU A 55 1.93 0.49 17.04
C LEU A 55 0.73 1.04 16.26
N SER A 56 0.02 2.04 16.80
CA SER A 56 -1.11 2.76 16.16
C SER A 56 -0.72 4.12 15.57
N LEU A 57 0.55 4.52 15.68
CA LEU A 57 1.27 5.25 14.62
C LEU A 57 1.40 4.38 13.35
N ALA A 58 0.33 3.66 13.00
CA ALA A 58 0.07 3.12 11.68
C ALA A 58 0.47 4.21 10.71
N GLU A 59 1.52 3.90 9.94
CA GLU A 59 2.23 4.75 8.99
C GLU A 59 1.30 5.84 8.46
N ARG A 60 1.28 7.00 9.15
CA ARG A 60 0.20 7.98 8.97
C ARG A 60 0.26 8.41 7.52
N ILE A 61 -0.78 8.10 6.77
CA ILE A 61 -0.72 8.23 5.32
C ILE A 61 -0.89 9.70 4.98
N TYR A 62 0.13 10.28 4.35
CA TYR A 62 0.10 11.68 3.97
C TYR A 62 -0.64 11.88 2.64
N PRO A 63 -1.26 13.06 2.46
CA PRO A 63 -1.90 13.40 1.20
C PRO A 63 -0.94 13.32 0.01
N VAL A 64 -1.50 13.03 -1.17
CA VAL A 64 -0.78 13.17 -2.42
C VAL A 64 -0.84 14.62 -2.88
N TYR A 65 0.31 15.27 -3.05
CA TYR A 65 0.38 16.64 -3.53
C TYR A 65 0.46 16.64 -5.06
N ILE A 66 -0.51 17.25 -5.73
CA ILE A 66 -0.61 17.21 -7.19
C ILE A 66 -0.54 18.63 -7.75
N LEU A 67 0.38 18.82 -8.70
CA LEU A 67 0.51 20.10 -9.38
C LEU A 67 -0.77 20.43 -10.15
N HIS A 68 -1.32 21.64 -9.99
CA HIS A 68 -2.57 22.06 -10.63
C HIS A 68 -2.64 21.70 -12.13
N ARG A 69 -1.56 21.99 -12.89
CA ARG A 69 -1.52 21.68 -14.32
C ARG A 69 -1.71 20.18 -14.61
N VAL A 70 -1.20 19.30 -13.75
CA VAL A 70 -1.31 17.84 -13.91
C VAL A 70 -2.77 17.41 -13.76
N ILE A 71 -3.50 17.97 -12.79
CA ILE A 71 -4.94 17.69 -12.62
C ILE A 71 -5.71 18.12 -13.87
N VAL A 72 -5.52 19.37 -14.31
CA VAL A 72 -6.21 19.92 -15.48
C VAL A 72 -5.91 19.12 -16.75
N GLU A 73 -4.63 18.85 -17.02
CA GLU A 73 -4.19 18.14 -18.22
C GLU A 73 -4.66 16.68 -18.23
N THR A 74 -4.60 15.99 -17.09
CA THR A 74 -5.05 14.59 -17.00
C THR A 74 -6.57 14.46 -17.09
N VAL A 75 -7.35 15.34 -16.45
CA VAL A 75 -8.81 15.39 -16.62
C VAL A 75 -9.16 15.65 -18.09
N ASN A 76 -8.45 16.56 -18.75
CA ASN A 76 -8.66 16.83 -20.18
C ASN A 76 -8.29 15.63 -21.07
N MET A 77 -7.22 14.90 -20.74
CA MET A 77 -6.88 13.63 -21.40
C MET A 77 -8.03 12.63 -21.27
N CYS A 78 -8.54 12.41 -20.06
CA CYS A 78 -9.64 11.48 -19.80
C CYS A 78 -10.92 11.89 -20.55
N LYS A 79 -11.24 13.19 -20.60
CA LYS A 79 -12.40 13.69 -21.36
C LYS A 79 -12.28 13.44 -22.86
N ARG A 80 -11.09 13.59 -23.43
CA ARG A 80 -10.84 13.37 -24.87
C ARG A 80 -10.88 11.89 -25.27
N ALA A 81 -10.56 10.99 -24.35
CA ALA A 81 -10.55 9.55 -24.63
C ALA A 81 -11.95 8.92 -24.64
N MET A 82 -12.96 9.59 -24.06
CA MET A 82 -14.32 9.07 -24.00
C MET A 82 -14.85 8.70 -25.40
N PRO A 83 -15.52 7.54 -25.56
CA PRO A 83 -16.03 6.66 -24.50
C PRO A 83 -15.02 5.63 -23.96
N ASN A 84 -13.77 5.63 -24.43
CA ASN A 84 -12.75 4.71 -23.97
C ASN A 84 -12.04 5.22 -22.71
N GLU A 85 -11.39 4.31 -22.01
CA GLU A 85 -10.50 4.61 -20.91
C GLU A 85 -9.19 5.24 -21.39
N ALA A 86 -8.70 6.26 -20.68
CA ALA A 86 -7.38 6.85 -20.85
C ALA A 86 -6.40 6.26 -19.83
N ILE A 87 -5.10 6.25 -20.14
CA ILE A 87 -4.04 5.82 -19.22
C ILE A 87 -2.81 6.73 -19.34
N GLY A 88 -2.15 7.02 -18.23
CA GLY A 88 -0.97 7.88 -18.15
C GLY A 88 -0.08 7.51 -16.96
N VAL A 89 1.21 7.80 -17.03
CA VAL A 89 2.17 7.59 -15.94
C VAL A 89 2.37 8.91 -15.19
N LEU A 90 2.42 8.83 -13.86
CA LEU A 90 2.59 9.99 -12.97
C LEU A 90 4.08 10.14 -12.60
N LEU A 91 4.59 11.35 -12.73
CA LEU A 91 5.98 11.69 -12.43
C LEU A 91 6.06 12.59 -11.21
N GLY A 92 7.00 12.28 -10.31
CA GLY A 92 7.06 12.98 -9.04
C GLY A 92 8.21 12.56 -8.15
N TYR A 93 8.02 12.86 -6.87
CA TYR A 93 8.98 12.62 -5.81
C TYR A 93 8.27 11.95 -4.62
N LYS A 94 8.94 10.97 -4.02
CA LYS A 94 8.60 10.46 -2.69
C LYS A 94 9.50 11.23 -1.71
N GLN A 95 8.90 12.02 -0.84
CA GLN A 95 9.63 12.91 0.07
C GLN A 95 9.24 12.65 1.51
N GLN A 96 10.14 12.96 2.44
CA GLN A 96 9.84 12.87 3.87
C GLN A 96 9.67 14.27 4.48
N TYR A 97 8.69 14.42 5.35
CA TYR A 97 8.50 15.59 6.19
C TYR A 97 8.03 15.15 7.58
N ALA A 98 8.72 15.61 8.63
CA ALA A 98 8.43 15.23 10.01
C ALA A 98 8.28 13.70 10.21
N GLY A 99 9.22 12.93 9.64
CA GLY A 99 9.25 11.47 9.72
C GLY A 99 8.21 10.74 8.88
N GLN A 100 7.42 11.45 8.07
CA GLN A 100 6.32 10.87 7.30
C GLN A 100 6.56 11.03 5.80
N THR A 101 6.27 9.97 5.04
CA THR A 101 6.48 9.98 3.58
C THR A 101 5.23 10.48 2.86
N PHE A 102 5.40 11.43 1.95
CA PHE A 102 4.36 11.92 1.05
C PHE A 102 4.82 11.83 -0.40
N VAL A 103 3.86 11.82 -1.33
CA VAL A 103 4.14 11.84 -2.77
C VAL A 103 3.79 13.18 -3.33
N LYS A 104 4.73 13.77 -4.08
CA LYS A 104 4.53 15.01 -4.82
C LYS A 104 4.59 14.74 -6.32
N ILE A 105 3.45 14.84 -6.99
CA ILE A 105 3.32 14.70 -8.44
C ILE A 105 3.58 16.06 -9.08
N VAL A 106 4.50 16.09 -10.04
CA VAL A 106 4.98 17.31 -10.70
C VAL A 106 4.78 17.31 -12.21
N ASP A 107 4.58 16.14 -12.80
CA ASP A 107 4.30 15.98 -14.23
C ASP A 107 3.57 14.66 -14.49
N TRP A 108 3.14 14.46 -15.73
CA TRP A 108 2.59 13.21 -16.19
C TRP A 108 2.96 13.00 -17.66
N VAL A 109 2.94 11.75 -18.09
CA VAL A 109 3.24 11.37 -19.48
C VAL A 109 2.30 10.24 -19.91
N THR A 110 2.13 10.07 -21.21
CA THR A 110 1.43 8.92 -21.77
C THR A 110 2.21 8.40 -22.98
N GLY A 111 1.76 7.28 -23.51
CA GLY A 111 2.28 6.65 -24.71
C GLY A 111 1.18 5.82 -25.34
N GLU A 112 1.52 5.14 -26.42
CA GLU A 112 0.60 4.26 -27.12
C GLU A 112 -0.03 3.21 -26.18
N ALA A 113 -1.35 3.10 -26.25
CA ALA A 113 -2.12 2.20 -25.39
C ALA A 113 -3.25 1.53 -26.18
N ILE A 114 -3.53 0.28 -25.84
CA ILE A 114 -4.77 -0.39 -26.23
C ILE A 114 -5.84 0.12 -25.27
N GLN A 115 -6.88 0.74 -25.81
CA GLN A 115 -7.93 1.38 -25.06
C GLN A 115 -9.30 0.88 -25.52
N SER A 116 -10.18 0.66 -24.56
CA SER A 116 -11.58 0.28 -24.77
C SER A 116 -12.44 0.96 -23.72
N SER A 117 -13.74 0.74 -23.76
CA SER A 117 -14.66 1.27 -22.74
C SER A 117 -14.48 0.68 -21.33
N ALA A 118 -13.68 -0.39 -21.17
CA ALA A 118 -13.55 -1.12 -19.91
C ALA A 118 -12.11 -1.61 -19.62
N SER A 119 -11.14 -1.12 -20.39
CA SER A 119 -9.73 -1.37 -20.13
C SER A 119 -8.84 -0.39 -20.89
N ALA A 120 -7.72 -0.01 -20.26
CA ALA A 120 -6.60 0.64 -20.90
C ALA A 120 -5.28 -0.03 -20.49
N LYS A 121 -4.38 -0.26 -21.45
CA LYS A 121 -3.06 -0.83 -21.20
C LYS A 121 -2.04 -0.28 -22.19
N PHE A 122 -0.87 0.13 -21.69
CA PHE A 122 0.25 0.51 -22.56
C PHE A 122 0.70 -0.66 -23.44
N THR A 123 0.96 -0.37 -24.71
CA THR A 123 1.69 -1.30 -25.58
C THR A 123 3.18 -1.27 -25.20
N PRO A 124 3.98 -2.28 -25.60
CA PRO A 124 5.43 -2.20 -25.44
C PRO A 124 6.03 -0.95 -26.09
N GLU A 125 5.44 -0.48 -27.20
CA GLU A 125 5.86 0.77 -27.84
C GLU A 125 5.49 1.99 -27.00
N GLY A 126 4.28 2.03 -26.43
CA GLY A 126 3.90 3.10 -25.52
C GLY A 126 4.79 3.18 -24.28
N VAL A 127 5.24 2.02 -23.77
CA VAL A 127 6.23 1.96 -22.70
C VAL A 127 7.55 2.59 -23.12
N ARG A 128 8.05 2.28 -24.32
CA ARG A 128 9.25 2.92 -24.85
C ARG A 128 9.07 4.42 -25.05
N GLN A 129 7.93 4.85 -25.59
CA GLN A 129 7.62 6.25 -25.85
C GLN A 129 7.64 7.08 -24.58
N TYR A 130 6.93 6.66 -23.53
CA TYR A 130 6.92 7.45 -22.30
C TYR A 130 8.29 7.45 -21.61
N ASN A 131 9.04 6.34 -21.65
CA ASN A 131 10.40 6.30 -21.07
C ASN A 131 11.34 7.23 -21.83
N THR A 132 11.29 7.20 -23.17
CA THR A 132 12.06 8.09 -24.04
C THR A 132 11.73 9.56 -23.73
N PHE A 133 10.44 9.90 -23.61
CA PHE A 133 10.03 11.25 -23.25
C PHE A 133 10.57 11.68 -21.87
N ILE A 134 10.51 10.80 -20.87
CA ILE A 134 11.04 11.08 -19.53
C ILE A 134 12.55 11.35 -19.60
N ASP A 135 13.29 10.50 -20.32
CA ASP A 135 14.74 10.61 -20.46
C ASP A 135 15.15 11.85 -21.26
N GLU A 136 14.45 12.19 -22.33
CA GLU A 136 14.70 13.41 -23.12
C GLU A 136 14.39 14.69 -22.32
N ARG A 137 13.28 14.71 -21.58
CA ARG A 137 12.82 15.90 -20.85
C ARG A 137 13.63 16.17 -19.58
N TYR A 138 14.01 15.11 -18.87
CA TYR A 138 14.60 15.22 -17.54
C TYR A 138 16.07 14.77 -17.48
N GLY A 139 16.60 14.18 -18.55
CA GLY A 139 17.94 13.61 -18.58
C GLY A 139 18.11 12.45 -17.60
N ASP A 140 19.36 12.06 -17.36
CA ASP A 140 19.73 11.10 -16.31
C ASP A 140 20.45 11.81 -15.15
N VAL A 141 19.74 12.74 -14.50
CA VAL A 141 20.24 13.42 -13.30
C VAL A 141 19.66 12.78 -12.04
N GLU A 142 20.44 12.76 -10.96
CA GLU A 142 20.07 12.14 -9.68
C GLU A 142 18.68 12.63 -9.18
N HIS A 143 18.45 13.94 -9.24
CA HIS A 143 17.29 14.63 -8.68
C HIS A 143 16.11 14.79 -9.65
N ARG A 144 16.04 14.00 -10.73
CA ARG A 144 14.90 14.06 -11.67
C ARG A 144 13.62 13.46 -11.09
N PRO A 145 12.42 13.92 -11.51
CA PRO A 145 11.17 13.24 -11.21
C PRO A 145 11.22 11.78 -11.67
N ARG A 146 10.69 10.86 -10.86
CA ARG A 146 10.60 9.43 -11.19
C ARG A 146 9.15 9.04 -11.38
N ILE A 147 8.92 7.87 -11.97
CA ILE A 147 7.60 7.26 -11.99
C ILE A 147 7.18 7.00 -10.54
N VAL A 148 6.14 7.70 -10.10
CA VAL A 148 5.56 7.57 -8.75
C VAL A 148 4.17 6.98 -8.79
N GLY A 149 3.66 6.61 -9.96
CA GLY A 149 2.29 6.15 -10.09
C GLY A 149 1.80 6.07 -11.52
N ILE A 150 0.51 5.80 -11.65
CA ILE A 150 -0.21 5.75 -12.92
C ILE A 150 -1.62 6.31 -12.68
N ILE A 151 -2.24 6.80 -13.74
CA ILE A 151 -3.57 7.36 -13.77
C ILE A 151 -4.36 6.67 -14.88
N HIS A 152 -5.62 6.31 -14.62
CA HIS A 152 -6.53 5.90 -15.67
C HIS A 152 -7.96 6.36 -15.39
N SER A 153 -8.81 6.30 -16.42
CA SER A 153 -10.20 6.78 -16.30
C SER A 153 -11.25 5.69 -16.41
N HIS A 154 -12.34 5.83 -15.68
CA HIS A 154 -13.58 5.06 -15.81
C HIS A 154 -14.71 5.99 -16.30
N PRO A 155 -14.99 6.09 -17.62
CA PRO A 155 -15.97 7.03 -18.16
C PRO A 155 -17.43 6.52 -18.04
N PHE A 156 -17.79 5.94 -16.89
CA PHE A 156 -19.08 5.30 -16.68
C PHE A 156 -20.19 6.33 -16.35
N GLY A 157 -19.81 7.47 -15.76
CA GLY A 157 -20.73 8.47 -15.26
C GLY A 157 -21.25 8.14 -13.87
N SER A 158 -20.44 7.47 -13.06
CA SER A 158 -20.75 7.08 -11.68
C SER A 158 -19.52 7.25 -10.80
N GLU A 159 -19.66 7.03 -9.50
CA GLU A 159 -18.49 6.92 -8.64
C GLU A 159 -17.60 5.75 -9.11
N PRO A 160 -16.32 6.00 -9.39
CA PRO A 160 -15.48 4.97 -9.96
C PRO A 160 -14.98 4.05 -8.83
N HIS A 161 -15.02 2.74 -9.10
CA HIS A 161 -14.49 1.69 -8.23
C HIS A 161 -13.47 0.86 -8.99
N PHE A 162 -12.53 0.26 -8.28
CA PHE A 162 -11.59 -0.69 -8.85
C PHE A 162 -12.27 -1.95 -9.35
N SER A 163 -11.94 -2.33 -10.58
CA SER A 163 -12.11 -3.69 -11.08
C SER A 163 -11.00 -4.62 -10.56
N ALA A 164 -11.19 -5.93 -10.71
CA ALA A 164 -10.13 -6.90 -10.44
C ALA A 164 -8.89 -6.68 -11.35
N THR A 165 -9.11 -6.21 -12.59
CA THR A 165 -8.04 -5.88 -13.54
C THR A 165 -7.21 -4.71 -13.05
N ASP A 166 -7.84 -3.71 -12.43
CA ASP A 166 -7.13 -2.57 -11.85
C ASP A 166 -6.24 -3.06 -10.72
N TYR A 167 -6.78 -3.75 -9.72
CA TYR A 167 -5.98 -4.31 -8.62
C TYR A 167 -4.78 -5.12 -9.11
N ASN A 168 -4.98 -5.97 -10.12
CA ASN A 168 -3.90 -6.75 -10.70
C ASN A 168 -2.86 -5.87 -11.42
N THR A 169 -3.27 -4.77 -12.05
CA THR A 169 -2.33 -3.84 -12.70
C THR A 169 -1.53 -3.05 -11.66
N PHE A 170 -2.17 -2.59 -10.59
CA PHE A 170 -1.58 -1.75 -9.55
C PHE A 170 -0.64 -2.48 -8.61
N LEU A 171 -1.00 -3.71 -8.27
CA LEU A 171 -0.25 -4.50 -7.31
C LEU A 171 0.84 -5.37 -7.98
N ASN A 172 1.07 -5.16 -9.28
CA ASN A 172 2.17 -5.77 -10.03
C ASN A 172 3.20 -4.75 -10.52
N PHE A 173 4.40 -5.26 -10.80
CA PHE A 173 5.49 -4.47 -11.38
C PHE A 173 5.07 -3.81 -12.71
N PRO A 174 5.44 -2.54 -12.97
CA PRO A 174 6.32 -1.68 -12.16
C PRO A 174 5.58 -0.76 -11.16
N TYR A 175 4.27 -0.91 -10.99
CA TYR A 175 3.44 0.05 -10.25
C TYR A 175 3.26 -0.30 -8.77
N ASP A 176 3.73 -1.47 -8.34
CA ASP A 176 3.56 -2.07 -7.02
C ASP A 176 4.55 -1.60 -5.95
N ALA A 177 5.41 -0.62 -6.27
CA ALA A 177 6.37 -0.11 -5.30
C ALA A 177 5.64 0.64 -4.16
N LYS A 178 6.15 0.49 -2.94
CA LYS A 178 5.61 1.15 -1.73
C LYS A 178 5.41 2.65 -1.98
N HIS A 179 4.22 3.16 -1.67
CA HIS A 179 3.80 4.55 -1.86
C HIS A 179 3.75 5.00 -3.32
N ASN A 180 3.67 4.10 -4.28
CA ASN A 180 3.21 4.50 -5.60
C ASN A 180 1.74 4.92 -5.52
N VAL A 181 1.39 5.91 -6.32
CA VAL A 181 0.07 6.53 -6.38
C VAL A 181 -0.70 5.92 -7.54
N PHE A 182 -1.97 5.67 -7.30
CA PHE A 182 -2.93 5.48 -8.35
C PHE A 182 -3.96 6.60 -8.35
N ILE A 183 -4.24 7.17 -9.52
CA ILE A 183 -5.32 8.13 -9.69
C ILE A 183 -6.41 7.52 -10.58
N LEU A 184 -7.64 7.51 -10.07
CA LEU A 184 -8.82 7.07 -10.78
C LEU A 184 -9.73 8.26 -11.09
N VAL A 185 -10.05 8.44 -12.37
CA VAL A 185 -10.84 9.59 -12.83
C VAL A 185 -12.12 9.12 -13.51
N ASP A 186 -13.28 9.61 -13.09
CA ASP A 186 -14.49 9.57 -13.93
C ASP A 186 -14.69 10.97 -14.54
N PRO A 187 -14.31 11.19 -15.81
CA PRO A 187 -14.41 12.51 -16.44
C PRO A 187 -15.86 12.96 -16.72
N LYS A 188 -16.82 12.03 -16.67
CA LYS A 188 -18.24 12.27 -16.94
C LYS A 188 -18.99 12.68 -15.68
N ALA A 189 -18.68 12.07 -14.55
CA ALA A 189 -19.24 12.41 -13.23
C ALA A 189 -18.38 13.40 -12.43
N GLY A 190 -17.14 13.67 -12.86
CA GLY A 190 -16.25 14.64 -12.21
C GLY A 190 -15.51 14.09 -10.99
N TYR A 191 -15.35 12.76 -10.87
CA TYR A 191 -14.57 12.16 -9.79
C TYR A 191 -13.09 12.18 -10.11
N TYR A 192 -12.27 12.46 -9.08
CA TYR A 192 -10.82 12.39 -9.11
C TYR A 192 -10.34 11.84 -7.77
N LYS A 193 -10.01 10.55 -7.74
CA LYS A 193 -9.65 9.83 -6.52
C LYS A 193 -8.18 9.43 -6.54
N SER A 194 -7.53 9.47 -5.39
CA SER A 194 -6.15 9.03 -5.21
C SER A 194 -6.06 7.87 -4.24
N TYR A 195 -5.20 6.93 -4.59
CA TYR A 195 -4.89 5.75 -3.78
C TYR A 195 -3.38 5.58 -3.69
N ILE A 196 -2.90 4.96 -2.62
CA ILE A 196 -1.49 4.60 -2.50
C ILE A 196 -1.29 3.11 -2.23
N VAL A 197 -0.17 2.58 -2.72
CA VAL A 197 0.29 1.24 -2.36
C VAL A 197 0.87 1.27 -0.95
N ILE A 198 0.21 0.58 -0.02
CA ILE A 198 0.73 0.28 1.31
C ILE A 198 1.15 -1.18 1.39
N MET A 199 2.06 -1.48 2.31
CA MET A 199 2.52 -2.83 2.58
C MET A 199 2.23 -3.15 4.04
N ASN A 200 1.45 -4.19 4.28
CA ASN A 200 1.13 -4.60 5.65
C ASN A 200 2.32 -5.30 6.32
N LYS A 201 2.19 -5.62 7.62
CA LYS A 201 3.24 -6.30 8.39
C LYS A 201 3.63 -7.68 7.84
N ALA A 202 2.74 -8.32 7.07
CA ALA A 202 2.98 -9.60 6.42
C ALA A 202 3.66 -9.46 5.04
N GLY A 203 3.92 -8.22 4.57
CA GLY A 203 4.49 -7.95 3.26
C GLY A 203 3.47 -7.92 2.12
N GLU A 204 2.18 -8.07 2.43
CA GLU A 204 1.11 -8.02 1.42
C GLU A 204 0.82 -6.58 1.04
N LYS A 205 0.57 -6.36 -0.25
CA LYS A 205 0.31 -5.04 -0.82
C LYS A 205 -1.18 -4.78 -0.89
N THR A 206 -1.61 -3.61 -0.47
CA THR A 206 -3.00 -3.16 -0.60
C THR A 206 -3.04 -1.71 -1.10
N LEU A 207 -4.19 -1.30 -1.62
CA LEU A 207 -4.46 0.09 -1.99
C LEU A 207 -5.28 0.75 -0.88
N GLU A 208 -4.87 1.93 -0.47
CA GLU A 208 -5.63 2.76 0.47
C GLU A 208 -6.00 4.08 -0.19
N GLU A 209 -7.26 4.49 -0.07
CA GLU A 209 -7.73 5.79 -0.55
C GLU A 209 -7.16 6.88 0.33
N VAL A 210 -6.65 7.94 -0.28
CA VAL A 210 -6.01 9.06 0.43
C VAL A 210 -6.50 10.37 -0.13
N ASP A 211 -6.46 11.41 0.70
CA ASP A 211 -6.66 12.77 0.24
C ASP A 211 -5.57 13.18 -0.75
N TRP A 212 -5.93 14.06 -1.68
CA TRP A 212 -4.96 14.78 -2.50
C TRP A 212 -5.10 16.28 -2.29
N ILE A 213 -3.97 16.98 -2.41
CA ILE A 213 -3.87 18.42 -2.25
C ILE A 213 -3.35 19.01 -3.55
N GLU A 214 -4.13 19.90 -4.14
CA GLU A 214 -3.69 20.73 -5.25
C GLU A 214 -2.63 21.74 -4.79
N TYR A 215 -1.57 21.92 -5.58
CA TYR A 215 -0.64 23.02 -5.38
C TYR A 215 -0.26 23.71 -6.70
N THR A 216 0.13 24.98 -6.57
CA THR A 216 0.68 25.80 -7.65
C THR A 216 2.07 26.30 -7.21
N PRO A 217 3.10 26.26 -8.08
CA PRO A 217 4.40 26.84 -7.77
C PRO A 217 4.28 28.35 -7.56
N ARG A 218 5.11 28.90 -6.68
CA ARG A 218 5.21 30.35 -6.47
C ARG A 218 6.08 31.01 -7.53
#